data_AF-A0A7S1FPP4-F1
#
_entry.id   AF-A0A7S1FPP4-F1
#
_cell.length_a   1.000
_cell.length_b   1.000
_cell.length_c   1.000
_cell.angle_alpha   90.00
_cell.angle_beta   90.00
_cell.angle_gamma   90.00
#
_symmetry.space_group_name_H-M   'P 1'
#
loop_
_entity.id
_entity.type
_entity.pdbx_description
1 polymer ?
#
loop_
_entity_poly.entity_id
_entity_poly.type
_entity_poly.pdbx_seq_one_letter_code
_entity_poly.pdbx_strand_id
1 'polypeptide(L)'
;MCPRSSLSPLRAESGSVLHSRKTARDKVSLRSNFSPAVAQHDLFNLVALAPLCILNYLNWDYNTLLKGDVKGSWTGEYCNVLFVYTVLYFIIDLVWVCNVKGCVKSPGTIIAHHNATLLYLLVPVLSPRQWWCMGACLSVEINTWFLIARRYFTKQGNLVWVLSLPPSFSIRIKIISIMFYITWIILRCILYPVLMYIFALDYLERWTEVGSPVNILVISVSFQFLFCLLNLKWTSDLLLSKIRAWKSGTVVSSKGL
;
A
#
# COMPACT_ATOMS: atom_id res chain seq x y z
N MET A 1 -61.42 39.15 40.78
CA MET A 1 -61.53 38.61 39.42
C MET A 1 -60.60 39.43 38.53
N CYS A 2 -59.44 38.87 38.15
CA CYS A 2 -58.48 39.50 37.24
C CYS A 2 -58.37 38.64 35.96
N PRO A 3 -58.25 39.25 34.76
CA PRO A 3 -58.30 38.53 33.49
C PRO A 3 -56.97 37.86 33.16
N ARG A 4 -57.08 36.69 32.52
CA ARG A 4 -56.01 35.86 31.96
C ARG A 4 -55.12 36.66 31.01
N SER A 5 -53.82 36.67 31.28
CA SER A 5 -52.78 37.03 30.32
C SER A 5 -52.50 35.84 29.39
N SER A 6 -52.51 36.14 28.09
CA SER A 6 -52.21 35.24 26.98
C SER A 6 -50.71 34.94 26.90
N LEU A 7 -50.34 33.67 27.09
CA LEU A 7 -48.99 33.17 26.83
C LEU A 7 -48.78 32.99 25.32
N SER A 8 -47.86 33.77 24.76
CA SER A 8 -47.34 33.58 23.41
C SER A 8 -46.27 32.47 23.38
N PRO A 9 -46.25 31.56 22.39
CA PRO A 9 -45.23 30.52 22.31
C PRO A 9 -43.93 31.09 21.70
N LEU A 10 -42.89 31.22 22.53
CA LEU A 10 -41.54 31.61 22.09
C LEU A 10 -40.79 30.41 21.48
N ARG A 11 -40.90 30.32 20.15
CA ARG A 11 -39.85 30.07 19.14
C ARG A 11 -38.67 29.15 19.52
N ALA A 12 -38.78 27.87 19.17
CA ALA A 12 -37.69 26.89 19.17
C ALA A 12 -37.10 26.69 17.75
N GLU A 13 -36.27 27.62 17.26
CA GLU A 13 -35.60 27.50 15.93
C GLU A 13 -34.09 27.83 15.93
N SER A 14 -33.44 27.89 17.10
CA SER A 14 -32.02 28.32 17.20
C SER A 14 -30.98 27.17 17.09
N GLY A 15 -31.40 25.91 17.10
CA GLY A 15 -30.49 24.75 17.20
C GLY A 15 -29.83 24.29 15.88
N SER A 16 -30.49 24.45 14.72
CA SER A 16 -30.02 23.83 13.47
C SER A 16 -28.86 24.58 12.81
N VAL A 17 -28.82 25.91 12.94
CA VAL A 17 -27.81 26.77 12.29
C VAL A 17 -26.44 26.63 12.96
N LEU A 18 -26.40 26.43 14.27
CA LEU A 18 -25.14 26.27 15.02
C LEU A 18 -24.43 24.95 14.69
N HIS A 19 -25.19 23.87 14.49
CA HIS A 19 -24.63 22.56 14.15
C HIS A 19 -24.06 22.54 12.71
N SER A 20 -24.69 23.28 11.79
CA SER A 20 -24.23 23.47 10.41
C SER A 20 -22.94 24.30 10.33
N ARG A 21 -22.78 25.35 11.14
CA ARG A 21 -21.54 26.14 11.19
C ARG A 21 -20.35 25.36 11.77
N LYS A 22 -20.58 24.51 12.78
CA LYS A 22 -19.52 23.69 13.39
C LYS A 22 -18.97 22.65 12.40
N THR A 23 -19.85 21.98 11.66
CA THR A 23 -19.46 20.99 10.63
C THR A 23 -18.75 21.61 9.43
N ALA A 24 -19.08 22.83 9.03
CA ALA A 24 -18.35 23.55 7.98
C ALA A 24 -16.92 23.93 8.43
N ARG A 25 -16.74 24.39 9.67
CA ARG A 25 -15.43 24.78 10.23
C ARG A 25 -14.51 23.56 10.39
N ASP A 26 -15.05 22.42 10.82
CA ASP A 26 -14.31 21.16 10.95
C ASP A 26 -13.86 20.60 9.59
N LYS A 27 -14.66 20.79 8.53
CA LYS A 27 -14.27 20.40 7.16
C LYS A 27 -13.15 21.29 6.60
N VAL A 28 -13.15 22.58 6.95
CA VAL A 28 -12.10 23.52 6.52
C VAL A 28 -10.76 23.23 7.23
N SER A 29 -10.78 22.90 8.53
CA SER A 29 -9.55 22.55 9.26
C SER A 29 -8.93 21.22 8.77
N LEU A 30 -9.75 20.26 8.37
CA LEU A 30 -9.28 18.98 7.79
C LEU A 30 -8.56 19.15 6.44
N ARG A 31 -8.87 20.18 5.64
CA ARG A 31 -8.16 20.50 4.39
C ARG A 31 -6.79 21.15 4.63
N SER A 32 -6.59 21.81 5.77
CA SER A 32 -5.38 22.62 6.04
C SER A 32 -4.15 21.84 6.50
N ASN A 33 -4.27 20.54 6.81
CA ASN A 33 -3.16 19.74 7.32
C ASN A 33 -2.47 18.86 6.26
N PHE A 34 -2.67 19.14 4.97
CA PHE A 34 -2.00 18.38 3.93
C PHE A 34 -0.60 18.95 3.68
N SER A 35 0.43 18.22 4.11
CA SER A 35 1.81 18.57 3.81
C SER A 35 2.08 18.41 2.31
N PRO A 36 2.49 19.48 1.60
CA PRO A 36 2.88 19.41 0.20
C PRO A 36 3.94 18.33 -0.08
N ALA A 37 4.82 18.06 0.88
CA ALA A 37 5.85 17.03 0.79
C ALA A 37 5.25 15.62 0.60
N VAL A 38 4.15 15.31 1.28
CA VAL A 38 3.45 14.02 1.13
C VAL A 38 2.84 13.90 -0.26
N ALA A 39 2.31 15.00 -0.80
CA ALA A 39 1.73 15.04 -2.14
C ALA A 39 2.76 14.75 -3.23
N GLN A 40 3.91 15.42 -3.14
CA GLN A 40 5.00 15.30 -4.08
C GLN A 40 5.60 13.90 -4.04
N HIS A 41 5.81 13.36 -2.84
CA HIS A 41 6.29 11.99 -2.64
C HIS A 41 5.30 10.94 -3.19
N ASP A 42 4.01 11.07 -2.89
CA ASP A 42 2.98 10.17 -3.42
C ASP A 42 2.89 10.26 -4.97
N LEU A 43 3.03 11.47 -5.55
CA LEU A 43 3.05 11.66 -7.01
C LEU A 43 4.28 11.03 -7.67
N PHE A 44 5.47 11.25 -7.09
CA PHE A 44 6.71 10.63 -7.55
C PHE A 44 6.56 9.10 -7.60
N ASN A 45 6.08 8.50 -6.51
CA ASN A 45 5.92 7.05 -6.44
C ASN A 45 4.86 6.52 -7.41
N LEU A 46 3.79 7.27 -7.67
CA LEU A 46 2.80 6.87 -8.68
C LEU A 46 3.38 6.79 -10.08
N VAL A 47 4.27 7.72 -10.43
CA VAL A 47 4.94 7.75 -11.73
C VAL A 47 6.04 6.70 -11.79
N ALA A 48 6.86 6.58 -10.74
CA ALA A 48 8.03 5.71 -10.74
C ALA A 48 7.69 4.22 -10.59
N LEU A 49 6.68 3.85 -9.79
CA LEU A 49 6.30 2.44 -9.63
C LEU A 49 5.53 1.87 -10.82
N ALA A 50 4.88 2.71 -11.65
CA ALA A 50 4.12 2.24 -12.81
C ALA A 50 5.01 1.47 -13.83
N PRO A 51 6.15 2.02 -14.30
CA PRO A 51 7.09 1.28 -15.14
C PRO A 51 7.65 0.02 -14.47
N LEU A 52 7.90 0.04 -13.14
CA LEU A 52 8.34 -1.14 -12.40
C LEU A 52 7.30 -2.26 -12.49
N CYS A 53 6.02 -1.95 -12.25
CA CYS A 53 4.93 -2.92 -12.34
C CYS A 53 4.80 -3.48 -13.77
N ILE A 54 4.94 -2.64 -14.79
CA ILE A 54 4.89 -3.04 -16.20
C ILE A 54 6.07 -3.95 -16.54
N LEU A 55 7.30 -3.56 -16.19
CA LEU A 55 8.49 -4.38 -16.42
C LEU A 55 8.37 -5.73 -15.71
N ASN A 56 7.85 -5.76 -14.49
CA ASN A 56 7.61 -7.02 -13.78
C ASN A 56 6.59 -7.88 -14.53
N TYR A 57 5.46 -7.29 -14.95
CA TYR A 57 4.42 -7.98 -15.75
C TYR A 57 4.99 -8.60 -17.04
N LEU A 58 5.84 -7.87 -17.77
CA LEU A 58 6.44 -8.33 -19.04
C LEU A 58 7.40 -9.53 -18.88
N ASN A 59 7.87 -9.83 -17.68
CA ASN A 59 8.72 -11.00 -17.42
C ASN A 59 7.94 -12.30 -17.18
N TRP A 60 6.60 -12.29 -17.28
CA TRP A 60 5.74 -13.46 -17.06
C TRP A 60 5.09 -13.95 -18.35
N ASP A 61 5.21 -15.25 -18.64
CA ASP A 61 4.36 -15.95 -19.59
C ASP A 61 3.05 -16.38 -18.91
N TYR A 62 2.01 -15.61 -19.17
CA TYR A 62 0.69 -15.85 -18.60
C TYR A 62 0.05 -17.17 -19.03
N ASN A 63 0.39 -17.72 -20.20
CA ASN A 63 -0.16 -19.00 -20.64
C ASN A 63 0.37 -20.15 -19.77
N THR A 64 1.65 -20.09 -19.39
CA THR A 64 2.28 -21.06 -18.50
C THR A 64 1.86 -20.81 -17.05
N LEU A 65 1.75 -19.55 -16.63
CA LEU A 65 1.30 -19.18 -15.29
C LEU A 65 -0.14 -19.68 -15.01
N LEU A 66 -1.05 -19.56 -15.98
CA LEU A 66 -2.43 -20.04 -15.86
C LEU A 66 -2.54 -21.57 -15.78
N LYS A 67 -1.50 -22.31 -16.20
CA LYS A 67 -1.40 -23.77 -16.03
C LYS A 67 -0.87 -24.17 -14.65
N GLY A 68 -0.49 -23.21 -13.81
CA GLY A 68 0.00 -23.42 -12.45
C GLY A 68 1.52 -23.57 -12.33
N ASP A 69 2.29 -23.52 -13.42
CA ASP A 69 3.75 -23.55 -13.37
C ASP A 69 4.32 -22.15 -13.16
N VAL A 70 4.35 -21.71 -11.90
CA VAL A 70 4.84 -20.37 -11.52
C VAL A 70 6.31 -20.21 -11.90
N LYS A 71 7.16 -21.20 -11.61
CA LYS A 71 8.60 -21.08 -11.88
C LYS A 71 8.90 -21.08 -13.38
N GLY A 72 8.27 -21.97 -14.14
CA GLY A 72 8.42 -22.03 -15.60
C GLY A 72 7.78 -20.85 -16.33
N SER A 73 6.82 -20.17 -15.71
CA SER A 73 6.21 -18.97 -16.30
C SER A 73 7.10 -17.72 -16.27
N TRP A 74 8.24 -17.73 -15.59
CA TRP A 74 9.16 -16.59 -15.60
C TRP A 74 10.06 -16.63 -16.84
N THR A 75 9.87 -15.67 -17.76
CA THR A 75 10.69 -15.56 -18.98
C THR A 75 12.04 -14.89 -18.69
N GLY A 76 12.06 -13.92 -17.79
CA GLY A 76 13.25 -13.17 -17.41
C GLY A 76 13.85 -12.28 -18.50
N GLU A 77 13.13 -12.06 -19.61
CA GLU A 77 13.60 -11.29 -20.78
C GLU A 77 14.04 -9.87 -20.40
N TYR A 78 13.33 -9.24 -19.47
CA TYR A 78 13.61 -7.90 -18.98
C TYR A 78 14.17 -7.90 -17.55
N CYS A 79 14.71 -9.02 -17.04
CA CYS A 79 15.04 -9.14 -15.61
C CYS A 79 16.15 -8.17 -15.18
N ASN A 80 17.16 -7.96 -16.02
CA ASN A 80 18.25 -7.03 -15.74
C ASN A 80 17.75 -5.58 -15.70
N VAL A 81 16.87 -5.20 -16.64
CA VAL A 81 16.25 -3.88 -16.68
C VAL A 81 15.36 -3.67 -15.45
N LEU A 82 14.55 -4.67 -15.10
CA LEU A 82 13.72 -4.67 -13.90
C LEU A 82 14.57 -4.51 -12.64
N PHE A 83 15.67 -5.26 -12.51
CA PHE A 83 16.57 -5.18 -11.37
C PHE A 83 17.18 -3.79 -11.21
N VAL A 84 17.82 -3.27 -12.27
CA VAL A 84 18.46 -1.94 -12.24
C VAL A 84 17.43 -0.86 -11.93
N TYR A 85 16.26 -0.91 -12.58
CA TYR A 85 15.19 0.04 -12.33
C TYR A 85 14.71 -0.01 -10.87
N THR A 86 14.52 -1.21 -10.34
CA THR A 86 14.08 -1.43 -8.95
C THR A 86 15.10 -0.87 -7.95
N VAL A 87 16.39 -1.16 -8.14
CA VAL A 87 17.47 -0.65 -7.28
C VAL A 87 17.51 0.87 -7.32
N LEU A 88 17.49 1.48 -8.51
CA LEU A 88 17.49 2.94 -8.67
C LEU A 88 16.27 3.58 -8.00
N TYR A 89 15.08 3.02 -8.19
CA TYR A 89 13.85 3.48 -7.55
C TYR A 89 13.98 3.47 -6.02
N PHE A 90 14.39 2.35 -5.42
CA PHE A 90 14.51 2.25 -3.96
C PHE A 90 15.59 3.18 -3.40
N ILE A 91 16.70 3.39 -4.11
CA ILE A 91 17.74 4.34 -3.69
C ILE A 91 17.19 5.77 -3.71
N ILE A 92 16.53 6.18 -4.79
CA ILE A 92 15.95 7.52 -4.91
C ILE A 92 14.89 7.76 -3.83
N ASP A 93 13.99 6.80 -3.62
CA ASP A 93 12.93 6.92 -2.61
C ASP A 93 13.52 6.95 -1.19
N LEU A 94 14.54 6.14 -0.91
CA LEU A 94 15.27 6.15 0.36
C LEU A 94 15.96 7.50 0.62
N VAL A 95 16.68 8.04 -0.37
CA VAL A 95 17.31 9.36 -0.28
C VAL A 95 16.24 10.43 -0.04
N TRP A 96 15.11 10.37 -0.73
CA TRP A 96 14.01 11.31 -0.53
C TRP A 96 13.46 11.26 0.90
N VAL A 97 13.13 10.07 1.41
CA VAL A 97 12.59 9.88 2.76
C VAL A 97 13.56 10.35 3.85
N CYS A 98 14.88 10.20 3.63
CA CYS A 98 15.90 10.69 4.55
C CYS A 98 16.01 12.23 4.56
N ASN A 99 15.84 12.88 3.40
CA ASN A 99 16.04 14.33 3.26
C ASN A 99 14.78 15.16 3.52
N VAL A 100 13.59 14.63 3.22
CA VAL A 100 12.32 15.39 3.29
C VAL A 100 11.49 14.94 4.48
N LYS A 101 11.61 15.66 5.60
CA LYS A 101 10.86 15.36 6.82
C LYS A 101 9.34 15.43 6.61
N GLY A 102 8.62 14.46 7.16
CA GLY A 102 7.16 14.43 7.13
C GLY A 102 6.53 14.07 5.79
N CYS A 103 7.30 13.61 4.79
CA CYS A 103 6.73 13.05 3.55
C CYS A 103 6.01 11.71 3.80
N VAL A 104 6.37 11.00 4.88
CA VAL A 104 5.80 9.71 5.28
C VAL A 104 5.48 9.68 6.77
N LYS A 105 4.51 8.84 7.17
CA LYS A 105 4.06 8.73 8.58
C LYS A 105 5.08 8.06 9.50
N SER A 106 5.81 7.07 8.99
CA SER A 106 6.80 6.30 9.76
C SER A 106 8.11 6.15 8.95
N PRO A 107 8.97 7.18 8.95
CA PRO A 107 10.19 7.16 8.14
C PRO A 107 11.13 6.01 8.53
N GLY A 108 11.29 5.73 9.83
CA GLY A 108 12.18 4.66 10.30
C GLY A 108 11.78 3.27 9.78
N THR A 109 10.48 2.94 9.77
CA THR A 109 10.01 1.66 9.21
C THR A 109 10.27 1.56 7.72
N ILE A 110 10.09 2.65 6.97
CA ILE A 110 10.29 2.68 5.52
C ILE A 110 11.78 2.58 5.18
N ILE A 111 12.64 3.30 5.89
CA ILE A 111 14.10 3.23 5.73
C ILE A 111 14.59 1.80 6.00
N ALA A 112 14.17 1.19 7.11
CA ALA A 112 14.53 -0.19 7.43
C ALA A 112 14.04 -1.17 6.37
N HIS A 113 12.81 -0.99 5.87
CA HIS A 113 12.25 -1.81 4.81
C HIS A 113 13.04 -1.68 3.50
N HIS A 114 13.38 -0.47 3.03
CA HIS A 114 14.17 -0.31 1.80
C HIS A 114 15.56 -0.92 1.90
N ASN A 115 16.24 -0.72 3.04
CA ASN A 115 17.54 -1.35 3.25
C ASN A 115 17.42 -2.89 3.23
N ALA A 116 16.40 -3.45 3.89
CA ALA A 116 16.13 -4.89 3.85
C ALA A 116 15.83 -5.38 2.43
N THR A 117 15.02 -4.65 1.66
CA THR A 117 14.68 -4.99 0.28
C THR A 117 15.89 -4.91 -0.64
N LEU A 118 16.73 -3.87 -0.52
CA LEU A 118 17.96 -3.72 -1.31
C LEU A 118 18.95 -4.86 -1.04
N LEU A 119 19.12 -5.25 0.23
CA LEU A 119 19.94 -6.42 0.58
C LEU A 119 19.33 -7.71 0.03
N TYR A 120 18.02 -7.85 0.11
CA TYR A 120 17.33 -9.04 -0.39
C TYR A 120 17.41 -9.19 -1.92
N LEU A 121 17.40 -8.07 -2.66
CA LEU A 121 17.58 -8.05 -4.11
C LEU A 121 18.96 -8.55 -4.56
N LEU A 122 19.96 -8.62 -3.67
CA LEU A 122 21.26 -9.22 -4.00
C LEU A 122 21.19 -10.75 -4.17
N VAL A 123 20.21 -11.41 -3.55
CA VAL A 123 20.04 -12.87 -3.65
C VAL A 123 19.91 -13.35 -5.11
N PRO A 124 18.97 -12.86 -5.93
CA PRO A 124 18.84 -13.32 -7.33
C PRO A 124 20.07 -13.00 -8.18
N VAL A 125 20.85 -11.97 -7.84
CA VAL A 125 22.13 -11.67 -8.51
C VAL A 125 23.17 -12.73 -8.18
N LEU A 126 23.25 -13.13 -6.90
CA LEU A 126 24.20 -14.15 -6.43
C LEU A 126 23.74 -15.58 -6.76
N SER A 127 22.43 -15.79 -6.96
CA SER A 127 21.83 -17.07 -7.32
C SER A 127 20.78 -16.86 -8.41
N PRO A 128 21.18 -16.86 -9.70
CA PRO A 128 20.27 -16.64 -10.82
C PRO A 128 19.09 -17.62 -10.88
N ARG A 129 19.17 -18.80 -10.25
CA ARG A 129 18.03 -19.74 -10.11
C ARG A 129 16.83 -19.10 -9.40
N GLN A 130 17.02 -17.99 -8.69
CA GLN A 130 16.03 -17.27 -7.89
C GLN A 130 15.49 -16.00 -8.58
N TRP A 131 15.82 -15.73 -9.85
CA TRP A 131 15.30 -14.55 -10.58
C TRP A 131 13.77 -14.49 -10.61
N TRP A 132 13.11 -15.63 -10.79
CA TRP A 132 11.65 -15.69 -10.79
C TRP A 132 11.05 -15.30 -9.42
N CYS A 133 11.72 -15.63 -8.32
CA CYS A 133 11.33 -15.22 -6.98
C CYS A 133 11.38 -13.70 -6.81
N MET A 134 12.36 -13.03 -7.43
CA MET A 134 12.45 -11.57 -7.44
C MET A 134 11.18 -10.97 -8.03
N GLY A 135 10.75 -11.45 -9.21
CA GLY A 135 9.53 -10.98 -9.84
C GLY A 135 8.27 -11.26 -9.02
N ALA A 136 8.21 -12.43 -8.38
CA ALA A 136 7.09 -12.80 -7.52
C ALA A 136 7.00 -11.87 -6.30
N CYS A 137 8.13 -11.59 -5.64
CA CYS A 137 8.21 -10.62 -4.53
C CYS A 137 7.84 -9.21 -4.99
N LEU A 138 8.39 -8.73 -6.11
CA LEU A 138 8.11 -7.39 -6.64
C LEU A 138 6.67 -7.21 -7.12
N SER A 139 5.89 -8.29 -7.26
CA SER A 139 4.45 -8.17 -7.54
C SER A 139 3.71 -7.40 -6.46
N VAL A 140 4.23 -7.35 -5.21
CA VAL A 140 3.68 -6.54 -4.12
C VAL A 140 3.59 -5.06 -4.46
N GLU A 141 4.44 -4.57 -5.37
CA GLU A 141 4.46 -3.16 -5.74
C GLU A 141 3.20 -2.73 -6.49
N ILE A 142 2.47 -3.67 -7.11
CA ILE A 142 1.14 -3.41 -7.66
C ILE A 142 0.18 -2.97 -6.54
N ASN A 143 0.23 -3.66 -5.39
CA ASN A 143 -0.57 -3.30 -4.23
C ASN A 143 -0.12 -1.95 -3.63
N THR A 144 1.20 -1.72 -3.54
CA THR A 144 1.76 -0.43 -3.10
C THR A 144 1.29 0.71 -4.01
N TRP A 145 1.30 0.52 -5.32
CA TRP A 145 0.83 1.50 -6.29
C TRP A 145 -0.65 1.85 -6.08
N PHE A 146 -1.53 0.85 -5.91
CA PHE A 146 -2.95 1.11 -5.61
C PHE A 146 -3.17 1.79 -4.26
N LEU A 147 -2.36 1.46 -3.24
CA LEU A 147 -2.39 2.15 -1.94
C LEU A 147 -2.08 3.64 -2.11
N ILE A 148 -0.99 3.97 -2.81
CA ILE A 148 -0.55 5.34 -3.03
C ILE A 148 -1.55 6.08 -3.91
N ALA A 149 -2.07 5.46 -4.97
CA ALA A 149 -3.10 6.03 -5.84
C ALA A 149 -4.34 6.41 -5.02
N ARG A 150 -4.82 5.47 -4.19
CA ARG A 150 -5.95 5.71 -3.30
C ARG A 150 -5.68 6.89 -2.37
N ARG A 151 -4.50 6.96 -1.74
CA ARG A 151 -4.12 8.07 -0.85
C ARG A 151 -4.09 9.40 -1.59
N TYR A 152 -3.41 9.45 -2.74
CA TYR A 152 -3.23 10.65 -3.54
C TYR A 152 -4.57 11.22 -4.00
N PHE A 153 -5.41 10.41 -4.65
CA PHE A 153 -6.70 10.87 -5.18
C PHE A 153 -7.75 11.18 -4.09
N THR A 154 -7.70 10.49 -2.94
CA THR A 154 -8.60 10.78 -1.81
C THR A 154 -8.23 12.08 -1.11
N LYS A 155 -6.93 12.43 -1.02
CA LYS A 155 -6.45 13.60 -0.29
C LYS A 155 -6.63 14.92 -1.02
N GLN A 156 -6.74 14.94 -2.36
CA GLN A 156 -6.99 16.17 -3.16
C GLN A 156 -8.37 16.82 -2.91
N GLY A 157 -9.07 16.47 -1.83
CA GLY A 157 -10.38 17.03 -1.49
C GLY A 157 -11.53 16.46 -2.31
N ASN A 158 -11.26 15.45 -3.14
CA ASN A 158 -12.27 14.64 -3.82
C ASN A 158 -12.82 13.62 -2.83
N LEU A 159 -13.68 14.11 -1.93
CA LEU A 159 -14.46 13.24 -1.07
C LEU A 159 -15.21 12.24 -1.96
N VAL A 160 -14.97 10.94 -1.75
CA VAL A 160 -15.58 9.81 -2.49
C VAL A 160 -17.11 9.89 -2.57
N TRP A 161 -17.72 10.68 -1.67
CA TRP A 161 -19.16 10.82 -1.46
C TRP A 161 -19.69 12.25 -1.63
N VAL A 162 -18.94 13.17 -2.24
CA VAL A 162 -19.51 14.49 -2.59
C VAL A 162 -20.29 14.34 -3.90
N LEU A 163 -21.62 14.39 -3.79
CA LEU A 163 -22.58 14.31 -4.90
C LEU A 163 -22.38 15.38 -5.99
N SER A 164 -21.51 16.38 -5.77
CA SER A 164 -21.25 17.44 -6.75
C SER A 164 -20.05 17.18 -7.67
N LEU A 165 -19.37 16.03 -7.56
CA LEU A 165 -18.37 15.62 -8.56
C LEU A 165 -19.03 14.86 -9.72
N PRO A 166 -18.51 14.98 -10.95
CA PRO A 166 -18.99 14.17 -12.07
C PRO A 166 -18.97 12.67 -11.70
N PRO A 167 -20.03 11.90 -12.01
CA PRO A 167 -20.12 10.47 -11.67
C PRO A 167 -18.89 9.66 -12.07
N SER A 168 -18.26 10.01 -13.19
CA SER A 168 -17.05 9.37 -13.72
C SER A 168 -15.85 9.42 -12.76
N PHE A 169 -15.72 10.47 -11.95
CA PHE A 169 -14.58 10.61 -11.02
C PHE A 169 -14.78 9.78 -9.74
N SER A 170 -16.01 9.70 -9.23
CA SER A 170 -16.34 8.89 -8.05
C SER A 170 -16.14 7.39 -8.33
N ILE A 171 -16.48 6.94 -9.54
CA ILE A 171 -16.32 5.53 -9.96
C ILE A 171 -14.83 5.13 -9.96
N ARG A 172 -13.94 5.99 -10.47
CA ARG A 172 -12.49 5.70 -10.53
C ARG A 172 -11.89 5.42 -9.15
N ILE A 173 -12.19 6.26 -8.15
CA ILE A 173 -11.65 6.08 -6.79
C ILE A 173 -12.18 4.78 -6.15
N LYS A 174 -13.45 4.44 -6.40
CA LYS A 174 -14.03 3.17 -5.93
C LYS A 174 -13.32 1.97 -6.56
N ILE A 175 -13.07 1.99 -7.86
CA ILE A 175 -12.32 0.93 -8.56
C ILE A 175 -10.92 0.79 -7.96
N ILE A 176 -10.16 1.89 -7.82
CA ILE A 176 -8.83 1.88 -7.20
C ILE A 176 -8.88 1.28 -5.80
N SER A 177 -9.87 1.63 -4.99
CA SER A 177 -10.00 1.08 -3.65
C SER A 177 -10.35 -0.41 -3.64
N ILE A 178 -11.17 -0.90 -4.57
CA ILE A 178 -11.48 -2.32 -4.70
C ILE A 178 -10.22 -3.08 -5.11
N MET A 179 -9.50 -2.59 -6.13
CA MET A 179 -8.25 -3.19 -6.61
C MET A 179 -7.18 -3.23 -5.52
N PHE A 180 -7.08 -2.18 -4.70
CA PHE A 180 -6.23 -2.20 -3.51
C PHE A 180 -6.52 -3.39 -2.59
N TYR A 181 -7.78 -3.65 -2.23
CA TYR A 181 -8.10 -4.74 -1.31
C TYR A 181 -7.92 -6.12 -1.94
N ILE A 182 -8.30 -6.28 -3.21
CA ILE A 182 -8.09 -7.53 -3.94
C ILE A 182 -6.59 -7.86 -3.97
N THR A 183 -5.77 -6.92 -4.44
CA THR A 183 -4.31 -7.10 -4.51
C THR A 183 -3.68 -7.25 -3.14
N TRP A 184 -4.20 -6.59 -2.09
CA TRP A 184 -3.70 -6.75 -0.72
C TRP A 184 -3.84 -8.19 -0.25
N ILE A 185 -5.03 -8.77 -0.40
CA ILE A 185 -5.32 -10.14 0.02
C ILE A 185 -4.47 -11.11 -0.79
N ILE A 186 -4.50 -11.01 -2.11
CA ILE A 186 -3.79 -11.95 -3.00
C ILE A 186 -2.27 -11.89 -2.75
N LEU A 187 -1.69 -10.69 -2.77
CA LEU A 187 -0.23 -10.56 -2.75
C LEU A 187 0.33 -10.67 -1.32
N ARG A 188 -0.23 -9.94 -0.35
CA ARG A 188 0.36 -9.87 1.00
C ARG A 188 -0.09 -11.02 1.89
N CYS A 189 -1.35 -11.44 1.79
CA CYS A 189 -1.90 -12.46 2.68
C CYS A 189 -1.77 -13.89 2.14
N ILE A 190 -1.67 -14.07 0.83
CA ILE A 190 -1.59 -15.41 0.20
C ILE A 190 -0.21 -15.64 -0.42
N LEU A 191 0.20 -14.82 -1.40
CA LEU A 191 1.45 -15.04 -2.14
C LEU A 191 2.68 -15.02 -1.24
N TYR A 192 2.82 -14.04 -0.33
CA TYR A 192 4.01 -13.94 0.52
C TYR A 192 4.24 -15.15 1.45
N PRO A 193 3.22 -15.65 2.18
CA PRO A 193 3.33 -16.91 2.92
C PRO A 193 3.65 -18.12 2.04
N VAL A 194 3.07 -18.20 0.83
CA VAL A 194 3.41 -19.26 -0.14
C VAL A 194 4.87 -19.16 -0.57
N LEU A 195 5.37 -17.96 -0.89
CA LEU A 195 6.78 -17.74 -1.23
C LEU A 195 7.70 -18.12 -0.07
N MET A 196 7.33 -17.82 1.17
CA MET A 196 8.09 -18.23 2.35
C MET A 196 8.26 -19.75 2.41
N TYR A 197 7.18 -20.49 2.16
CA TYR A 197 7.24 -21.96 2.08
C TYR A 197 8.15 -22.43 0.94
N ILE A 198 8.05 -21.83 -0.24
CA ILE A 198 8.90 -22.20 -1.38
C ILE A 198 10.39 -21.91 -1.09
N PHE A 199 10.72 -20.74 -0.53
CA PHE A 199 12.10 -20.44 -0.14
C PHE A 199 12.64 -21.42 0.90
N ALA A 200 11.81 -21.88 1.83
CA ALA A 200 12.22 -22.88 2.80
C ALA A 200 12.55 -24.23 2.15
N LEU A 201 11.76 -24.66 1.15
CA LEU A 201 12.04 -25.86 0.37
C LEU A 201 13.33 -25.72 -0.46
N ASP A 202 13.48 -24.62 -1.20
CA ASP A 202 14.67 -24.33 -2.00
C ASP A 202 15.94 -24.27 -1.12
N TYR A 203 15.82 -23.71 0.09
CA TYR A 203 16.91 -23.69 1.07
C TYR A 203 17.29 -25.09 1.56
N LEU A 204 16.30 -25.94 1.87
CA LEU A 204 16.54 -27.31 2.32
C LEU A 204 17.20 -28.15 1.21
N GLU A 205 16.71 -28.05 -0.02
CA GLU A 205 17.34 -28.68 -1.19
C GLU A 205 18.80 -28.23 -1.30
N ARG A 206 19.05 -26.91 -1.29
CA ARG A 206 20.41 -26.38 -1.40
C ARG A 206 21.32 -26.78 -0.24
N TRP A 207 20.78 -26.89 0.98
CA TRP A 207 21.52 -27.42 2.12
C TRP A 207 21.94 -28.86 1.84
N THR A 208 21.03 -29.73 1.39
CA THR A 208 21.38 -31.13 1.07
C THR A 208 22.43 -31.23 -0.05
N GLU A 209 22.39 -30.36 -1.06
CA GLU A 209 23.38 -30.31 -2.14
C GLU A 209 24.78 -29.89 -1.66
N VAL A 210 24.87 -28.88 -0.79
CA VAL A 210 26.14 -28.28 -0.35
C VAL A 210 26.72 -28.99 0.88
N GLY A 211 25.90 -29.71 1.64
CA GLY A 211 26.28 -30.33 2.90
C GLY A 211 26.45 -29.33 4.06
N SER A 212 26.00 -28.08 3.90
CA SER A 212 26.08 -27.03 4.93
C SER A 212 24.79 -26.23 5.03
N PRO A 213 24.29 -25.95 6.25
CA PRO A 213 23.15 -25.05 6.45
C PRO A 213 23.49 -23.59 6.13
N VAL A 214 24.77 -23.22 6.11
CA VAL A 214 25.18 -21.85 5.81
C VAL A 214 25.34 -21.71 4.30
N ASN A 215 24.26 -21.30 3.64
CA ASN A 215 24.23 -21.01 2.20
C ASN A 215 23.44 -19.72 1.92
N ILE A 216 23.60 -19.17 0.71
CA ILE A 216 22.99 -17.87 0.34
C ILE A 216 21.46 -17.82 0.52
N LEU A 217 20.75 -18.95 0.40
CA LEU A 217 19.28 -18.97 0.52
C LEU A 217 18.80 -18.82 1.96
N VAL A 218 19.67 -18.97 2.97
CA VAL A 218 19.33 -18.64 4.37
C VAL A 218 18.93 -17.17 4.51
N ILE A 219 19.56 -16.29 3.71
CA ILE A 219 19.23 -14.87 3.60
C ILE A 219 17.80 -14.71 3.09
N SER A 220 17.44 -15.46 2.04
CA SER A 220 16.08 -15.40 1.45
C SER A 220 15.00 -15.80 2.45
N VAL A 221 15.18 -16.92 3.14
CA VAL A 221 14.23 -17.41 4.15
C VAL A 221 14.10 -16.39 5.29
N SER A 222 15.22 -15.84 5.75
CA SER A 222 15.24 -14.85 6.86
C SER A 222 14.51 -13.56 6.48
N PHE A 223 14.83 -12.97 5.33
CA PHE A 223 14.18 -11.73 4.89
C PHE A 223 12.71 -11.95 4.53
N GLN A 224 12.37 -13.06 3.86
CA GLN A 224 10.98 -13.36 3.55
C GLN A 224 10.14 -13.56 4.81
N PHE A 225 10.68 -14.20 5.85
CA PHE A 225 10.02 -14.30 7.15
C PHE A 225 9.73 -12.92 7.74
N LEU A 226 10.73 -12.03 7.76
CA LEU A 226 10.58 -10.66 8.24
C LEU A 226 9.51 -9.88 7.43
N PHE A 227 9.47 -10.04 6.11
CA PHE A 227 8.44 -9.40 5.29
C PHE A 227 7.04 -9.98 5.52
N CYS A 228 6.92 -11.28 5.78
CA CYS A 228 5.65 -11.89 6.22
C CYS A 228 5.18 -11.27 7.54
N LEU A 229 6.07 -11.10 8.54
CA LEU A 229 5.72 -10.45 9.81
C LEU A 229 5.29 -8.99 9.60
N LEU A 230 6.01 -8.23 8.77
CA LEU A 230 5.62 -6.85 8.43
C LEU A 230 4.26 -6.80 7.74
N ASN A 231 3.96 -7.72 6.82
CA ASN A 231 2.67 -7.83 6.17
C ASN A 231 1.53 -8.17 7.14
N LEU A 232 1.77 -9.06 8.11
CA LEU A 232 0.81 -9.36 9.17
C LEU A 232 0.55 -8.13 10.05
N LYS A 233 1.61 -7.41 10.44
CA LYS A 233 1.50 -6.16 11.20
C LYS A 233 0.64 -5.14 10.45
N TRP A 234 0.96 -4.86 9.19
CA TRP A 234 0.22 -3.87 8.40
C TRP A 234 -1.21 -4.30 8.13
N THR A 235 -1.47 -5.60 7.96
CA THR A 235 -2.83 -6.14 7.83
C THR A 235 -3.63 -5.91 9.11
N SER A 236 -3.00 -6.12 10.27
CA SER A 236 -3.61 -5.86 11.58
C SER A 236 -3.91 -4.37 11.76
N ASP A 237 -2.97 -3.49 11.42
CA ASP A 237 -3.16 -2.03 11.46
C ASP A 237 -4.33 -1.58 10.56
N LEU A 238 -4.41 -2.12 9.35
CA LEU A 238 -5.48 -1.86 8.40
C LEU A 238 -6.84 -2.29 8.97
N LEU A 239 -6.96 -3.51 9.48
CA LEU A 239 -8.20 -4.05 10.04
C LEU A 239 -8.64 -3.28 11.30
N LEU A 240 -7.73 -3.04 12.24
CA LEU A 240 -8.02 -2.30 13.47
C LEU A 240 -8.46 -0.87 13.17
N SER A 241 -7.89 -0.22 12.15
CA SER A 241 -8.33 1.11 11.74
C SER A 241 -9.80 1.13 11.28
N LYS A 242 -10.26 0.07 10.58
CA LYS A 242 -11.65 -0.07 10.11
C LYS A 242 -12.60 -0.39 11.25
N ILE A 243 -12.21 -1.30 12.14
CA ILE A 243 -12.99 -1.66 13.32
C ILE A 243 -13.22 -0.43 14.21
N ARG A 244 -12.17 0.36 14.47
CA ARG A 244 -12.28 1.61 15.24
C ARG A 244 -13.24 2.60 14.57
N ALA A 245 -13.13 2.76 13.26
CA ALA A 245 -13.99 3.66 12.51
C ALA A 245 -15.47 3.21 12.57
N TRP A 246 -15.73 1.90 12.45
CA TRP A 246 -17.08 1.33 12.59
C TRP A 246 -17.66 1.53 14.00
N LYS A 247 -16.88 1.22 15.05
CA LYS A 247 -17.31 1.40 16.47
C LYS A 247 -17.66 2.84 16.81
N SER A 248 -16.96 3.81 16.20
CA SER A 248 -17.20 5.22 16.47
C SER A 248 -18.51 5.77 15.89
N GLY A 249 -19.29 4.97 15.15
CA GLY A 249 -20.48 5.43 14.42
C GLY A 249 -20.20 6.52 13.38
N THR A 250 -18.93 6.91 13.23
CA THR A 250 -18.49 7.89 12.27
C THR A 250 -18.53 7.19 10.92
N VAL A 251 -19.48 7.56 10.06
CA VAL A 251 -19.45 7.19 8.64
C VAL A 251 -18.03 7.47 8.17
N VAL A 252 -17.32 6.40 7.80
CA VAL A 252 -15.88 6.44 7.57
C VAL A 252 -15.60 7.32 6.36
N SER A 253 -15.48 8.63 6.59
CA SER A 253 -14.75 9.49 5.68
C SER A 253 -13.34 8.92 5.66
N SER A 254 -12.93 8.39 4.52
CA SER A 254 -11.69 7.68 4.28
C SER A 254 -10.47 8.57 4.57
N LYS A 255 -10.16 8.77 5.85
CA LYS A 255 -8.88 9.36 6.26
C LYS A 255 -7.81 8.35 5.87
N GLY A 256 -7.08 8.66 4.81
CA GLY A 256 -6.11 7.76 4.18
C GLY A 256 -5.13 7.20 5.20
N LEU A 257 -5.09 5.87 5.30
CA LEU A 257 -3.93 5.13 5.80
C LEU A 257 -2.73 5.48 4.94
#